data_AF-A0A7J7HCE5-F1
#
_entry.id   AF-A0A7J7HCE5-F1
#
_cell.length_a   1.000
_cell.length_b   1.000
_cell.length_c   1.000
_cell.angle_alpha   90.00
_cell.angle_beta   90.00
_cell.angle_gamma   90.00
#
_symmetry.space_group_name_H-M   'P 1'
#
loop_
_entity.id
_entity.type
_entity.pdbx_description
1 polymer ?
#
loop_
_entity_poly.entity_id
_entity_poly.type
_entity_poly.pdbx_seq_one_letter_code
_entity_poly.pdbx_strand_id
1 'polypeptide(L)'
;MGYGFYIFCSFAYVVSCFQLSYCARIEKLIKAKVAQSNGCDLFQGSWVFDDTYPLYNSSICPFIEQEFDCQGNGRPDMLYLKYKWKPTGCDLPRYV
;
A
#
# COMPACT_ATOMS: atom_id res chain seq x y z
N MET A 1 -59.91 -4.17 -8.89
CA MET A 1 -58.73 -5.02 -8.57
C MET A 1 -57.39 -4.46 -9.06
N GLY A 2 -57.33 -3.50 -10.01
CA GLY A 2 -56.04 -2.99 -10.53
C GLY A 2 -55.25 -2.05 -9.62
N TYR A 3 -55.90 -1.08 -8.96
CA TYR A 3 -55.20 -0.03 -8.18
C TYR A 3 -54.35 -0.56 -7.02
N GLY A 4 -54.83 -1.60 -6.31
CA GLY A 4 -54.09 -2.21 -5.20
C GLY A 4 -52.81 -2.91 -5.66
N PHE A 5 -52.82 -3.53 -6.85
CA PHE A 5 -51.65 -4.16 -7.44
C PHE A 5 -50.59 -3.13 -7.85
N TYR A 6 -51.01 -2.00 -8.44
CA TYR A 6 -50.10 -0.90 -8.79
C TYR A 6 -49.42 -0.27 -7.55
N ILE A 7 -50.17 -0.06 -6.47
CA ILE A 7 -49.62 0.48 -5.21
C ILE A 7 -48.58 -0.48 -4.63
N PHE A 8 -48.88 -1.79 -4.61
CA PHE A 8 -47.95 -2.81 -4.13
C PHE A 8 -46.67 -2.88 -4.96
N CYS A 9 -46.78 -2.92 -6.30
CA CYS A 9 -45.62 -2.91 -7.19
C CYS A 9 -44.77 -1.65 -7.02
N SER A 10 -45.40 -0.49 -6.88
CA SER A 10 -44.70 0.78 -6.65
C SER A 10 -43.96 0.76 -5.31
N PHE A 11 -44.58 0.27 -4.25
CA PHE A 11 -43.95 0.13 -2.94
C PHE A 11 -42.77 -0.84 -2.97
N ALA A 12 -42.94 -2.00 -3.60
CA ALA A 12 -41.87 -3.00 -3.75
C ALA A 12 -40.67 -2.45 -4.55
N TYR A 13 -40.93 -1.66 -5.60
CA TYR A 13 -39.88 -1.01 -6.39
C TYR A 13 -39.12 0.02 -5.56
N VAL A 14 -39.83 0.88 -4.83
CA VAL A 14 -39.21 1.89 -3.94
C VAL A 14 -38.35 1.23 -2.88
N VAL A 15 -38.86 0.18 -2.22
CA VAL A 15 -38.10 -0.58 -1.22
C VAL A 15 -36.85 -1.23 -1.83
N SER A 16 -36.96 -1.79 -3.03
CA SER A 16 -35.81 -2.37 -3.76
C SER A 16 -34.75 -1.31 -4.06
N CYS A 17 -35.15 -0.13 -4.55
CA CYS A 17 -34.24 0.99 -4.78
C CYS A 17 -33.55 1.47 -3.49
N PHE A 18 -34.29 1.56 -2.38
CA PHE A 18 -33.72 1.90 -1.08
C PHE A 18 -32.68 0.87 -0.65
N GLN A 19 -32.95 -0.43 -0.81
CA GLN A 19 -32.02 -1.49 -0.45
C GLN A 19 -30.74 -1.49 -1.31
N LEU A 20 -30.88 -1.29 -2.63
CA LEU A 20 -29.74 -1.16 -3.56
C LEU A 20 -28.86 0.04 -3.22
N SER A 21 -29.47 1.20 -2.97
CA SER A 21 -28.73 2.42 -2.61
C SER A 21 -28.05 2.32 -1.23
N TYR A 22 -28.70 1.65 -0.28
CA TYR A 22 -28.11 1.34 1.01
C TYR A 22 -26.89 0.41 0.87
N CYS A 23 -27.00 -0.66 0.07
CA CYS A 23 -25.90 -1.58 -0.20
C CYS A 23 -24.68 -0.87 -0.82
N ALA A 24 -24.89 -0.05 -1.85
CA ALA A 24 -23.83 0.73 -2.50
C ALA A 24 -23.14 1.69 -1.52
N ARG A 25 -23.91 2.30 -0.60
CA ARG A 25 -23.37 3.17 0.45
C ARG A 25 -22.54 2.38 1.47
N ILE A 26 -23.01 1.19 1.87
CA ILE A 26 -22.29 0.29 2.77
C ILE A 26 -20.99 -0.21 2.14
N GLU A 27 -20.97 -0.61 0.87
CA GLU A 27 -19.73 -1.00 0.17
C GLU A 27 -18.68 0.12 0.16
N LYS A 28 -19.13 1.36 -0.10
CA LYS A 28 -18.23 2.52 -0.09
C LYS A 28 -17.64 2.76 1.30
N LEU A 29 -18.45 2.60 2.36
CA LEU A 29 -18.00 2.71 3.75
C LEU A 29 -17.04 1.57 4.13
N ILE A 30 -17.31 0.33 3.69
CA ILE A 30 -16.41 -0.81 3.92
C ILE A 30 -15.09 -0.59 3.21
N LYS A 31 -15.08 -0.18 1.93
CA LYS A 31 -13.83 0.11 1.19
C LYS A 31 -13.02 1.23 1.83
N ALA A 32 -13.68 2.31 2.26
CA ALA A 32 -13.00 3.41 2.95
C ALA A 32 -12.42 2.96 4.29
N LYS A 33 -13.16 2.14 5.04
CA LYS A 33 -12.72 1.61 6.32
C LYS A 33 -11.61 0.58 6.18
N VAL A 34 -11.65 -0.27 5.15
CA VAL A 34 -10.57 -1.20 4.78
C VAL A 34 -9.33 -0.44 4.34
N ALA A 35 -9.46 0.60 3.53
CA ALA A 35 -8.32 1.46 3.17
C ALA A 35 -7.71 2.17 4.39
N GLN A 36 -8.52 2.49 5.41
CA GLN A 36 -8.07 3.07 6.67
C GLN A 36 -7.50 2.02 7.64
N SER A 37 -8.01 0.79 7.64
CA SER A 37 -7.62 -0.29 8.54
C SER A 37 -6.49 -1.16 8.00
N ASN A 38 -6.31 -1.20 6.68
CA ASN A 38 -5.10 -1.70 6.06
C ASN A 38 -4.02 -0.68 6.44
N GLY A 39 -3.36 -0.93 7.58
CA GLY A 39 -2.18 -0.18 7.97
C GLY A 39 -1.14 -0.19 6.84
N CYS A 40 -0.03 0.51 7.04
CA CYS A 40 1.00 0.53 6.02
C CYS A 40 1.55 -0.88 5.77
N ASP A 41 1.22 -1.47 4.62
CA ASP A 41 1.84 -2.70 4.17
C ASP A 41 3.30 -2.40 3.80
N LEU A 42 4.21 -2.78 4.69
CA LEU A 42 5.64 -2.55 4.53
C LEU A 42 6.24 -3.36 3.38
N PHE A 43 5.54 -4.38 2.87
CA PHE A 43 6.00 -5.24 1.79
C PHE A 43 5.45 -4.83 0.42
N GLN A 44 4.48 -3.90 0.37
CA GLN A 44 3.96 -3.35 -0.87
C GLN A 44 4.54 -1.96 -1.16
N GLY A 45 5.37 -1.86 -2.19
CA GLY A 45 6.07 -0.63 -2.51
C GLY A 45 6.95 -0.75 -3.75
N SER A 46 7.93 0.15 -3.84
CA SER A 46 8.91 0.15 -4.92
C SER A 46 10.28 0.61 -4.44
N TRP A 47 11.32 0.21 -5.16
CA TRP A 47 12.67 0.75 -4.98
C TRP A 47 12.75 2.12 -5.64
N VAL A 48 13.14 3.13 -4.86
CA VAL A 48 13.34 4.50 -5.34
C VAL A 48 14.79 4.90 -5.16
N PHE A 49 15.33 5.62 -6.14
CA PHE A 49 16.67 6.16 -6.06
C PHE A 49 16.73 7.30 -5.03
N ASP A 50 17.77 7.30 -4.19
CA ASP A 50 18.03 8.31 -3.17
C ASP A 50 19.54 8.61 -3.11
N ASP A 51 19.90 9.87 -3.41
CA ASP A 51 21.29 10.32 -3.41
C ASP A 51 21.93 10.28 -2.01
N THR A 52 21.13 10.32 -0.93
CA THR A 52 21.64 10.29 0.45
C THR A 52 22.07 8.90 0.90
N TYR A 53 21.77 7.85 0.13
CA TYR A 53 22.20 6.47 0.42
C TYR A 53 23.64 6.22 -0.09
N PRO A 54 24.36 5.18 0.40
CA PRO A 54 23.97 4.19 1.39
C PRO A 54 23.97 4.74 2.83
N LEU A 55 23.29 4.03 3.74
CA LEU A 55 23.25 4.37 5.17
C LEU A 55 24.58 4.14 5.89
N TYR A 56 25.42 3.26 5.36
CA TYR A 56 26.76 2.96 5.87
C TYR A 56 27.67 2.57 4.72
N ASN A 57 28.98 2.70 4.94
CA ASN A 57 29.99 2.24 3.99
C ASN A 57 30.47 0.85 4.39
N SER A 58 30.17 -0.16 3.58
CA SER A 58 30.49 -1.56 3.90
C SER A 58 31.99 -1.80 4.03
N SER A 59 32.81 -1.19 3.17
CA SER A 59 34.25 -1.47 3.10
C SER A 59 35.06 -0.94 4.28
N ILE A 60 34.48 -0.09 5.13
CA ILE A 60 35.12 0.39 6.36
C ILE A 60 34.55 -0.25 7.62
N CYS A 61 33.53 -1.11 7.49
CA CYS A 61 32.88 -1.74 8.64
C CYS A 61 33.64 -3.01 9.04
N PRO A 62 34.31 -3.06 10.21
CA PRO A 62 35.16 -4.19 10.58
C PRO A 62 34.38 -5.46 10.93
N PHE A 63 33.05 -5.35 11.05
CA PHE A 63 32.15 -6.46 11.40
C PHE A 63 31.50 -7.12 10.17
N ILE A 64 31.67 -6.54 8.98
CA ILE A 64 31.14 -7.13 7.76
C ILE A 64 32.04 -8.29 7.35
N GLU A 65 31.45 -9.47 7.26
CA GLU A 65 32.14 -10.65 6.76
C GLU A 65 32.48 -10.49 5.28
N GLN A 66 33.55 -11.16 4.84
CA GLN A 66 34.10 -10.99 3.50
C GLN A 66 33.06 -11.30 2.43
N GLU A 67 32.19 -12.27 2.66
CA GLU A 67 31.10 -12.69 1.78
C GLU A 67 30.11 -11.57 1.47
N PHE A 68 30.01 -10.55 2.33
CA PHE A 68 29.10 -9.42 2.19
C PHE A 68 29.78 -8.12 1.74
N ASP A 69 31.11 -8.05 1.72
CA ASP A 69 31.85 -6.87 1.22
C ASP A 69 31.98 -6.90 -0.30
N CYS A 70 30.89 -6.67 -1.01
CA CYS A 70 30.90 -6.68 -2.49
C CYS A 70 31.92 -5.70 -3.09
N GLN A 71 32.11 -4.54 -2.46
CA GLN A 71 33.05 -3.53 -2.93
C GLN A 71 34.49 -3.96 -2.67
N GLY A 72 34.80 -4.47 -1.48
CA GLY A 72 36.11 -5.07 -1.19
C GLY A 72 36.43 -6.30 -2.05
N ASN A 73 35.41 -7.03 -2.48
CA ASN A 73 35.54 -8.15 -3.43
C ASN A 73 35.61 -7.73 -4.91
N GLY A 74 35.70 -6.43 -5.22
CA GLY A 74 35.98 -5.93 -6.56
C GLY A 74 34.77 -5.67 -7.46
N ARG A 75 33.55 -5.59 -6.90
CA ARG A 75 32.38 -5.15 -7.67
C ARG A 75 32.55 -3.69 -8.11
N PRO A 76 32.47 -3.37 -9.42
CA PRO A 76 32.80 -2.03 -9.90
C PRO A 76 31.63 -1.03 -9.85
N ASP A 77 30.38 -1.51 -9.88
CA ASP A 77 29.20 -0.64 -9.87
C ASP A 77 28.75 -0.30 -8.43
N MET A 78 28.26 0.93 -8.23
CA MET A 78 27.79 1.43 -6.93
C MET A 78 26.30 1.82 -6.93
N LEU A 79 25.62 1.76 -8.07
CA LEU A 79 24.23 2.23 -8.20
C LEU A 79 23.25 1.44 -7.31
N TYR A 80 23.51 0.15 -7.09
CA TYR A 80 22.67 -0.68 -6.22
C TYR A 80 22.60 -0.17 -4.77
N LEU A 81 23.63 0.54 -4.31
CA LEU A 81 23.69 1.13 -2.97
C LEU A 81 22.79 2.36 -2.82
N LYS A 82 22.31 2.94 -3.93
CA LYS A 82 21.53 4.19 -3.97
C LYS A 82 20.02 3.98 -3.93
N TYR A 83 19.55 2.74 -3.86
CA TYR A 83 18.11 2.47 -3.83
C TYR A 83 17.62 2.24 -2.40
N LYS A 84 16.51 2.88 -2.06
CA LYS A 84 15.77 2.64 -0.82
C LYS A 84 14.39 2.07 -1.11
N TRP A 85 13.89 1.25 -0.20
CA TRP A 85 12.52 0.75 -0.28
C TRP A 85 11.53 1.84 0.17
N LYS A 86 10.50 2.10 -0.63
CA LYS A 86 9.41 3.03 -0.30
C LYS A 86 8.05 2.32 -0.38
N PRO A 87 7.39 2.05 0.77
CA PRO A 87 6.02 1.57 0.80
C PRO A 87 5.05 2.54 0.11
N THR A 88 4.00 2.02 -0.51
CA THR A 88 3.03 2.86 -1.25
C THR A 88 2.14 3.69 -0.32
N GLY A 89 1.88 3.21 0.89
CA GLY A 89 0.91 3.78 1.82
C GLY A 89 1.50 4.58 2.99
N CYS A 90 2.82 4.64 3.13
CA CYS A 90 3.47 5.41 4.19
C CYS A 90 4.96 5.67 3.89
N ASP A 91 5.55 6.58 4.66
CA ASP A 91 6.99 6.79 4.70
C ASP A 91 7.61 6.06 5.90
N LEU A 92 8.74 5.40 5.66
CA LEU A 92 9.53 4.77 6.72
C LEU A 92 10.31 5.85 7.49
N PRO A 93 10.41 5.74 8.82
CA PRO A 93 11.28 6.63 9.59
C PRO A 93 12.73 6.46 9.13
N ARG A 94 13.44 7.58 8.95
CA ARG A 94 14.86 7.53 8.62
C ARG A 94 15.66 7.35 9.90
N TYR A 95 16.48 6.31 9.94
CA TYR A 95 17.52 6.17 10.95
C TYR A 95 18.74 6.98 10.48
N VAL A 96 19.11 7.98 11.27
CA VAL A 96 20.28 8.85 11.09
C VAL A 96 21.25 8.60 12.24
#